data_AF-A0A2M8LU74-F1
#
_entry.id   AF-A0A2M8LU74-F1
#
_cell.length_a   1.000
_cell.length_b   1.000
_cell.length_c   1.000
_cell.angle_alpha   90.00
_cell.angle_beta   90.00
_cell.angle_gamma   90.00
#
_symmetry.space_group_name_H-M   'P 1'
#
loop_
_entity.id
_entity.type
_entity.pdbx_description
1 polymer ?
#
loop_
_entity_poly.entity_id
_entity_poly.type
_entity_poly.pdbx_seq_one_letter_code
_entity_poly.pdbx_strand_id
1 'polypeptide(L)'
;MEEYTPVADALEQTRNTVVAAVDGGAGPEDVALLADLHGLRGNVTAFDPVMLPFLGQQVESVLGSGNAVLRDSSVTDFGHHVPYTDVVVPHPGPWARDRSASGLAYSLEYVLGHHSTAHILLDNEVSAAESNQSAQLLAGIKEINELYRDVPGYVPLRVETAAPA
;
A
#
# COMPACT_ATOMS: atom_id res chain seq x y z
N MET A 1 21.58 -20.76 25.91
CA MET A 1 20.12 -20.62 25.72
C MET A 1 19.93 -20.29 24.27
N GLU A 2 19.35 -21.21 23.49
CA GLU A 2 18.93 -20.88 22.13
C GLU A 2 17.73 -19.94 22.25
N GLU A 3 17.86 -18.78 21.62
CA GLU A 3 16.82 -17.78 21.53
C GLU A 3 15.79 -18.28 20.51
N TYR A 4 14.70 -18.87 21.00
CA TYR A 4 13.61 -19.35 20.16
C TYR A 4 12.79 -18.13 19.72
N THR A 5 13.02 -17.65 18.50
CA THR A 5 12.11 -16.69 17.87
C THR A 5 10.80 -17.43 17.53
N PRO A 6 9.64 -17.02 18.08
CA PRO A 6 8.35 -17.55 17.65
C PRO A 6 8.20 -17.44 16.13
N VAL A 7 7.61 -18.46 15.50
CA VAL A 7 7.41 -18.49 14.04
C VAL A 7 6.64 -17.25 13.54
N ALA A 8 5.71 -16.72 14.35
CA ALA A 8 5.02 -15.47 14.05
C ALA A 8 5.98 -14.28 13.91
N ASP A 9 6.94 -14.14 14.84
CA ASP A 9 7.90 -13.03 14.82
C ASP A 9 8.89 -13.17 13.66
N ALA A 10 9.27 -14.42 13.32
CA ALA A 10 10.08 -14.69 12.13
C ALA A 10 9.32 -14.36 10.83
N LEU A 11 8.03 -14.68 10.76
CA LEU A 11 7.19 -14.35 9.61
C LEU A 11 6.99 -12.84 9.47
N GLU A 12 6.81 -12.11 10.57
CA GLU A 12 6.73 -10.65 10.59
C GLU A 12 8.01 -9.97 10.07
N GLN A 13 9.19 -10.57 10.29
CA GLN A 13 10.47 -10.09 9.73
C GLN A 13 10.61 -10.36 8.23
N THR A 14 9.82 -11.27 7.66
CA THR A 14 9.87 -11.65 6.24
C THR A 14 8.79 -10.98 5.39
N ARG A 15 7.94 -10.13 6.00
CA ARG A 15 6.88 -9.44 5.28
C ARG A 15 7.45 -8.50 4.21
N ASN A 16 6.73 -8.41 3.11
CA ASN A 16 7.00 -7.41 2.10
C ASN A 16 6.38 -6.09 2.55
N THR A 17 7.18 -5.02 2.59
CA THR A 17 6.67 -3.67 2.84
C THR A 17 6.62 -2.93 1.51
N VAL A 18 5.40 -2.73 1.01
CA VAL A 18 5.14 -2.06 -0.26
C VAL A 18 4.47 -0.73 0.02
N VAL A 19 4.96 0.32 -0.63
CA VAL A 19 4.39 1.66 -0.51
C VAL A 19 3.90 2.06 -1.88
N ALA A 20 2.67 2.54 -1.98
CA ALA A 20 2.08 3.03 -3.21
C ALA A 20 1.65 4.48 -3.03
N ALA A 21 1.49 5.22 -4.14
CA ALA A 21 1.13 6.63 -4.12
C ALA A 21 2.18 7.50 -3.40
N VAL A 22 3.46 7.25 -3.70
CA VAL A 22 4.60 8.04 -3.22
C VAL A 22 5.38 8.50 -4.45
N ASP A 23 5.05 9.71 -4.91
CA ASP A 23 5.65 10.31 -6.09
C ASP A 23 6.81 11.26 -5.76
N GLY A 24 7.00 11.62 -4.49
CA GLY A 24 7.99 12.62 -4.06
C GLY A 24 7.47 14.05 -4.16
N GLY A 25 6.20 14.25 -4.50
CA GLY A 25 5.53 15.55 -4.55
C GLY A 25 5.34 16.18 -3.17
N ALA A 26 5.24 15.37 -2.11
CA ALA A 26 5.27 15.85 -0.72
C ALA A 26 6.71 16.15 -0.23
N GLY A 27 7.73 15.75 -1.00
CA GLY A 27 9.13 16.03 -0.74
C GLY A 27 9.63 15.36 0.56
N PRO A 28 9.93 16.10 1.63
CA PRO A 28 10.49 15.53 2.86
C PRO A 28 9.58 14.50 3.55
N GLU A 29 8.26 14.65 3.44
CA GLU A 29 7.29 13.78 4.14
C GLU A 29 7.30 12.36 3.56
N ASP A 30 7.33 12.23 2.24
CA ASP A 30 7.46 10.94 1.55
C ASP A 30 8.78 10.24 1.93
N VAL A 31 9.87 10.99 1.96
CA VAL A 31 11.19 10.45 2.32
C VAL A 31 11.21 9.99 3.78
N ALA A 32 10.62 10.76 4.70
CA ALA A 32 10.51 10.41 6.11
C ALA A 32 9.66 9.15 6.31
N LEU A 33 8.51 9.05 5.62
CA LEU A 33 7.66 7.87 5.65
C LEU A 33 8.42 6.62 5.19
N LEU A 34 9.11 6.69 4.05
CA LEU A 34 9.91 5.58 3.54
C LEU A 34 11.03 5.19 4.52
N ALA A 35 11.64 6.18 5.17
CA ALA A 35 12.68 5.94 6.17
C ALA A 35 12.14 5.23 7.42
N ASP A 36 10.99 5.66 7.93
CA ASP A 36 10.34 5.06 9.09
C ASP A 36 9.89 3.62 8.79
N LEU A 37 9.29 3.38 7.63
CA LEU A 37 8.88 2.04 7.19
C LEU A 37 10.07 1.11 7.02
N HIS A 38 11.15 1.59 6.41
CA HIS A 38 12.40 0.84 6.33
C HIS A 38 12.97 0.54 7.72
N GLY A 39 12.92 1.49 8.67
CA GLY A 39 13.36 1.29 10.05
C GLY A 39 12.58 0.20 10.78
N LEU A 40 11.29 0.03 10.47
CA LEU A 40 10.43 -0.98 11.08
C LEU A 40 10.62 -2.39 10.49
N ARG A 41 10.89 -2.49 9.18
CA ARG A 41 10.80 -3.77 8.45
C ARG A 41 12.10 -4.20 7.76
N GLY A 42 13.09 -3.31 7.67
CA GLY A 42 14.38 -3.57 7.03
C GLY A 42 14.32 -3.69 5.49
N ASN A 43 13.15 -3.47 4.89
CA ASN A 43 12.92 -3.45 3.46
C ASN A 43 11.79 -2.45 3.13
N VAL A 44 11.89 -1.79 1.98
CA VAL A 44 10.79 -0.98 1.45
C VAL A 44 10.86 -0.93 -0.07
N THR A 45 9.73 -1.17 -0.74
CA THR A 45 9.58 -0.96 -2.18
C THR A 45 8.47 0.05 -2.42
N ALA A 46 8.80 1.18 -3.04
CA ALA A 46 7.84 2.24 -3.34
C ALA A 46 7.49 2.26 -4.83
N PHE A 47 6.20 2.47 -5.13
CA PHE A 47 5.64 2.52 -6.46
C PHE A 47 4.84 3.79 -6.67
N ASP A 48 5.11 4.50 -7.76
CA ASP A 48 4.23 5.55 -8.27
C ASP A 48 4.47 5.79 -9.78
N PRO A 49 3.45 5.71 -10.66
CA PRO A 49 3.62 5.99 -12.09
C PRO A 49 4.08 7.42 -12.42
N VAL A 50 3.89 8.37 -11.50
CA VAL A 50 4.31 9.78 -11.66
C VAL A 50 5.50 10.15 -10.79
N MET A 51 6.24 9.14 -10.30
CA MET A 51 7.40 9.33 -9.43
C MET A 51 8.41 10.34 -9.99
N LEU A 52 8.71 11.35 -9.17
CA LEU A 52 9.57 12.44 -9.55
C LEU A 52 11.04 12.00 -9.55
N PRO A 53 11.83 12.39 -10.57
CA PRO A 53 13.21 11.91 -10.72
C PRO A 53 14.15 12.19 -9.54
N PHE A 54 13.84 13.19 -8.71
CA PHE A 54 14.68 13.58 -7.58
C PHE A 54 14.41 12.79 -6.30
N LEU A 55 13.29 12.06 -6.21
CA LEU A 55 12.93 11.29 -5.02
C LEU A 55 14.02 10.27 -4.69
N GLY A 56 14.55 9.58 -5.70
CA GLY A 56 15.65 8.63 -5.53
C GLY A 56 16.86 9.21 -4.82
N GLN A 57 17.31 10.40 -5.23
CA GLN A 57 18.46 11.06 -4.60
C GLN A 57 18.18 11.43 -3.14
N GLN A 58 16.95 11.85 -2.83
CA GLN A 58 16.56 12.21 -1.47
C GLN A 58 16.48 10.98 -0.56
N VAL A 59 15.85 9.91 -1.04
CA VAL A 59 15.77 8.63 -0.32
C VAL A 59 17.16 8.05 -0.08
N GLU A 60 18.04 8.03 -1.09
CA GLU A 60 19.42 7.56 -0.92
C GLU A 60 20.21 8.41 0.09
N SER A 61 19.96 9.72 0.17
CA SER A 61 20.65 10.60 1.12
C SER A 61 20.27 10.32 2.59
N VAL A 62 19.07 9.77 2.83
CA VAL A 62 18.55 9.48 4.16
C VAL A 62 18.77 8.03 4.53
N LEU A 63 18.45 7.09 3.63
CA LEU A 63 18.51 5.66 3.89
C LEU A 63 19.84 5.03 3.50
N GLY A 64 20.63 5.67 2.62
CA GLY A 64 21.77 5.04 1.96
C GLY A 64 21.36 4.25 0.72
N SER A 65 22.29 4.10 -0.22
CA SER A 65 22.03 3.43 -1.50
C SER A 65 21.69 1.95 -1.31
N GLY A 66 20.68 1.48 -2.05
CA GLY A 66 20.23 0.08 -2.04
C GLY A 66 19.28 -0.31 -0.90
N ASN A 67 18.99 0.58 0.03
CA ASN A 67 18.10 0.29 1.18
C ASN A 67 16.61 0.51 0.87
N ALA A 68 16.28 1.13 -0.25
CA ALA A 68 14.92 1.23 -0.77
C ALA A 68 14.91 0.93 -2.27
N VAL A 69 13.84 0.28 -2.74
CA VAL A 69 13.60 0.08 -4.16
C VAL A 69 12.50 1.03 -4.60
N LEU A 70 12.80 1.95 -5.51
CA LEU A 70 11.82 2.89 -6.05
C LEU A 70 11.46 2.49 -7.49
N ARG A 71 10.18 2.52 -7.82
CA ARG A 71 9.64 2.14 -9.13
C ARG A 71 8.67 3.21 -9.63
N ASP A 72 8.96 3.75 -10.80
CA ASP A 72 8.12 4.71 -11.54
C ASP A 72 6.97 4.00 -12.26
N SER A 73 6.29 3.08 -11.57
CA SER A 73 5.29 2.19 -12.15
C SER A 73 4.15 1.90 -11.18
N SER A 74 3.17 1.13 -11.64
CA SER A 74 2.00 0.77 -10.82
C SER A 74 2.40 -0.22 -9.72
N VAL A 75 1.78 -0.12 -8.55
CA VAL A 75 1.93 -1.10 -7.47
C VAL A 75 1.57 -2.53 -7.91
N THR A 76 0.74 -2.69 -8.94
CA THR A 76 0.41 -4.01 -9.52
C THR A 76 1.61 -4.73 -10.10
N ASP A 77 2.70 -4.01 -10.42
CA ASP A 77 3.95 -4.61 -10.89
C ASP A 77 4.71 -5.33 -9.77
N PHE A 78 4.32 -5.13 -8.50
CA PHE A 78 4.86 -5.89 -7.39
C PHE A 78 4.57 -7.39 -7.51
N GLY A 79 3.38 -7.74 -7.98
CA GLY A 79 2.94 -9.11 -8.18
C GLY A 79 1.45 -9.30 -7.98
N HIS A 80 0.97 -10.51 -8.27
CA HIS A 80 -0.43 -10.89 -8.17
C HIS A 80 -0.66 -11.80 -6.95
N HIS A 81 -1.56 -11.40 -6.04
CA HIS A 81 -1.91 -12.08 -4.79
C HIS A 81 -0.69 -12.52 -3.98
N VAL A 82 0.24 -11.60 -3.74
CA VAL A 82 1.48 -11.87 -3.01
C VAL A 82 1.18 -11.99 -1.50
N PRO A 83 1.43 -13.15 -0.87
CA PRO A 83 1.14 -13.35 0.55
C PRO A 83 2.12 -12.59 1.45
N TYR A 84 1.72 -12.33 2.69
CA TYR A 84 2.55 -11.63 3.70
C TYR A 84 3.03 -10.25 3.22
N THR A 85 2.15 -9.50 2.56
CA THR A 85 2.44 -8.17 2.02
C THR A 85 1.70 -7.12 2.84
N ASP A 86 2.43 -6.15 3.37
CA ASP A 86 1.87 -4.95 3.96
C ASP A 86 1.97 -3.82 2.93
N VAL A 87 0.82 -3.33 2.44
CA VAL A 87 0.76 -2.19 1.52
C VAL A 87 0.42 -0.93 2.31
N VAL A 88 1.22 0.13 2.15
CA VAL A 88 0.96 1.45 2.75
C VAL A 88 0.64 2.45 1.63
N VAL A 89 -0.46 3.17 1.77
CA VAL A 89 -0.90 4.19 0.80
C VAL A 89 -1.15 5.50 1.55
N PRO A 90 -0.18 6.43 1.59
CA PRO A 90 -0.26 7.62 2.43
C PRO A 90 -1.15 8.71 1.81
N HIS A 91 -1.15 8.82 0.48
CA HIS A 91 -1.80 9.90 -0.25
C HIS A 91 -2.50 9.39 -1.51
N PRO A 92 -3.60 8.62 -1.38
CA PRO A 92 -4.25 8.02 -2.54
C PRO A 92 -4.93 9.05 -3.44
N GLY A 93 -5.25 10.26 -2.97
CA GLY A 93 -5.82 11.31 -3.80
C GLY A 93 -7.02 10.85 -4.66
N PRO A 94 -7.08 11.20 -5.97
CA PRO A 94 -8.14 10.73 -6.86
C PRO A 94 -8.17 9.20 -7.06
N TRP A 95 -7.07 8.49 -6.85
CA TRP A 95 -6.96 7.04 -7.08
C TRP A 95 -7.90 6.22 -6.20
N ALA A 96 -8.16 6.68 -4.96
CA ALA A 96 -9.16 6.08 -4.06
C ALA A 96 -10.60 6.12 -4.61
N ARG A 97 -10.88 7.04 -5.55
CA ARG A 97 -12.21 7.24 -6.14
C ARG A 97 -12.34 6.60 -7.52
N ASP A 98 -11.22 6.19 -8.13
CA ASP A 98 -11.24 5.53 -9.44
C ASP A 98 -11.85 4.13 -9.31
N ARG A 99 -12.89 3.88 -10.11
CA ARG A 99 -13.67 2.64 -10.13
C ARG A 99 -13.25 1.69 -11.24
N SER A 100 -12.31 2.11 -12.08
CA SER A 100 -11.78 1.29 -13.18
C SER A 100 -10.72 0.30 -12.68
N ALA A 101 -10.21 -0.54 -13.59
CA ALA A 101 -9.15 -1.50 -13.29
C ALA A 101 -7.82 -0.85 -12.85
N SER A 102 -7.63 0.45 -13.07
CA SER A 102 -6.48 1.19 -12.54
C SER A 102 -6.70 1.75 -11.13
N GLY A 103 -7.93 1.66 -10.60
CA GLY A 103 -8.30 2.25 -9.31
C GLY A 103 -7.73 1.50 -8.11
N LEU A 104 -7.65 2.19 -6.97
CA LEU A 104 -7.01 1.67 -5.76
C LEU A 104 -7.64 0.34 -5.31
N ALA A 105 -8.98 0.23 -5.35
CA ALA A 105 -9.67 -0.99 -4.95
C ALA A 105 -9.20 -2.22 -5.76
N TYR A 106 -9.07 -2.06 -7.08
CA TYR A 106 -8.60 -3.14 -7.97
C TYR A 106 -7.13 -3.45 -7.75
N SER A 107 -6.28 -2.43 -7.60
CA SER A 107 -4.86 -2.64 -7.33
C SER A 107 -4.62 -3.37 -6.00
N LEU A 108 -5.40 -3.08 -4.97
CA LEU A 108 -5.32 -3.78 -3.68
C LEU A 108 -5.76 -5.25 -3.82
N GLU A 109 -6.89 -5.51 -4.49
CA GLU A 109 -7.32 -6.90 -4.73
C GLU A 109 -6.29 -7.66 -5.54
N TYR A 110 -5.74 -7.05 -6.59
CA TYR A 110 -4.74 -7.68 -7.45
C TYR A 110 -3.46 -8.04 -6.68
N VAL A 111 -2.98 -7.18 -5.79
CA VAL A 111 -1.68 -7.35 -5.11
C VAL A 111 -1.77 -8.20 -3.85
N LEU A 112 -2.82 -8.04 -3.02
CA LEU A 112 -2.86 -8.62 -1.68
C LEU A 112 -3.18 -10.13 -1.72
N GLY A 113 -2.21 -10.95 -1.31
CA GLY A 113 -2.40 -12.38 -1.07
C GLY A 113 -2.82 -12.72 0.36
N HIS A 114 -2.72 -14.01 0.71
CA HIS A 114 -3.02 -14.47 2.07
C HIS A 114 -2.13 -13.80 3.13
N HIS A 115 -2.71 -13.47 4.28
CA HIS A 115 -2.03 -12.82 5.41
C HIS A 115 -1.47 -11.42 5.09
N SER A 116 -1.98 -10.76 4.06
CA SER A 116 -1.60 -9.40 3.68
C SER A 116 -2.55 -8.35 4.28
N THR A 117 -2.04 -7.14 4.49
CA THR A 117 -2.81 -6.01 5.03
C THR A 117 -2.53 -4.76 4.19
N ALA A 118 -3.52 -3.88 4.06
CA ALA A 118 -3.30 -2.55 3.51
C ALA A 118 -3.66 -1.47 4.52
N HIS A 119 -2.78 -0.47 4.67
CA HIS A 119 -2.97 0.71 5.49
C HIS A 119 -3.08 1.92 4.57
N ILE A 120 -4.23 2.58 4.59
CA ILE A 120 -4.56 3.65 3.65
C ILE A 120 -4.92 4.89 4.46
N LEU A 121 -4.16 5.95 4.26
CA LEU A 121 -4.45 7.26 4.85
C LEU A 121 -5.25 8.07 3.83
N LEU A 122 -6.47 8.44 4.19
CA LEU A 122 -7.36 9.22 3.33
C LEU A 122 -7.21 10.69 3.69
N ASP A 123 -6.83 11.51 2.73
CA ASP A 123 -6.34 12.87 2.92
C ASP A 123 -7.21 13.96 2.25
N ASN A 124 -8.21 13.56 1.46
CA ASN A 124 -9.13 14.43 0.72
C ASN A 124 -10.59 14.04 0.96
N GLU A 125 -10.94 13.82 2.23
CA GLU A 125 -12.30 13.55 2.67
C GLU A 125 -13.20 14.79 2.47
N VAL A 126 -14.28 14.64 1.70
CA VAL A 126 -15.28 15.68 1.46
C VAL A 126 -16.65 15.25 1.96
N SER A 127 -17.51 16.22 2.28
CA SER A 127 -18.80 15.98 2.91
C SER A 127 -19.82 15.23 2.03
N ALA A 128 -19.68 15.35 0.70
CA ALA A 128 -20.56 14.67 -0.25
C ALA A 128 -20.10 13.23 -0.48
N ALA A 129 -20.92 12.25 -0.09
CA ALA A 129 -20.58 10.82 -0.18
C ALA A 129 -20.17 10.35 -1.59
N GLU A 130 -20.74 10.96 -2.64
CA GLU A 130 -20.40 10.67 -4.04
C GLU A 130 -18.96 11.06 -4.41
N SER A 131 -18.33 11.95 -3.64
CA SER A 131 -16.97 12.43 -3.86
C SER A 131 -16.02 12.08 -2.72
N ASN A 132 -16.53 11.44 -1.67
CA ASN A 132 -15.80 11.05 -0.47
C ASN A 132 -14.90 9.83 -0.76
N GLN A 133 -13.60 9.94 -0.47
CA GLN A 133 -12.64 8.87 -0.79
C GLN A 133 -12.96 7.57 -0.05
N SER A 134 -13.21 7.61 1.26
CA SER A 134 -13.54 6.43 2.05
C SER A 134 -14.78 5.72 1.51
N ALA A 135 -15.85 6.47 1.22
CA ALA A 135 -17.10 5.92 0.70
C ALA A 135 -16.90 5.27 -0.68
N GLN A 136 -16.18 5.94 -1.58
CA GLN A 136 -15.94 5.42 -2.93
C GLN A 136 -15.01 4.19 -2.91
N LEU A 137 -13.98 4.19 -2.07
CA LEU A 137 -13.09 3.05 -1.92
C LEU A 137 -13.81 1.83 -1.33
N LEU A 138 -14.61 2.03 -0.28
CA LEU A 138 -15.43 0.98 0.34
C LEU A 138 -16.40 0.36 -0.66
N ALA A 139 -17.10 1.20 -1.45
CA ALA A 139 -17.98 0.71 -2.48
C ALA A 139 -17.22 -0.07 -3.57
N GLY A 140 -15.97 0.31 -3.87
CA GLY A 140 -15.10 -0.35 -4.87
C GLY A 140 -14.73 -1.74 -4.44
N ILE A 141 -14.25 -1.85 -3.20
CA ILE A 141 -13.92 -3.12 -2.58
C ILE A 141 -15.15 -4.02 -2.50
N LYS A 142 -16.33 -3.47 -2.18
CA LYS A 142 -17.58 -4.23 -2.16
C LYS A 142 -17.94 -4.80 -3.53
N GLU A 143 -17.89 -3.98 -4.59
CA GLU A 143 -18.20 -4.44 -5.95
C GLU A 143 -17.22 -5.52 -6.43
N ILE A 144 -15.93 -5.38 -6.13
CA ILE A 144 -14.91 -6.39 -6.44
C ILE A 144 -15.20 -7.70 -5.69
N ASN A 145 -15.47 -7.62 -4.38
CA ASN A 145 -15.84 -8.78 -3.57
C ASN A 145 -17.10 -9.48 -4.10
N GLU A 146 -18.08 -8.71 -4.61
CA GLU A 146 -19.29 -9.24 -5.23
C GLU A 146 -19.01 -9.90 -6.59
N LEU A 147 -18.18 -9.27 -7.42
CA LEU A 147 -17.78 -9.77 -8.73
C LEU A 147 -17.07 -11.13 -8.64
N TYR A 148 -16.20 -11.30 -7.66
CA TYR A 148 -15.40 -12.52 -7.47
C TYR A 148 -15.99 -13.51 -6.47
N ARG A 149 -17.20 -13.27 -5.94
CA ARG A 149 -17.83 -14.10 -4.90
C ARG A 149 -17.87 -15.59 -5.24
N ASP A 150 -18.15 -15.91 -6.49
CA ASP A 150 -18.32 -17.29 -6.95
C ASP A 150 -17.03 -17.91 -7.52
N VAL A 151 -15.90 -17.18 -7.45
CA VAL A 151 -14.60 -17.70 -7.87
C VAL A 151 -14.03 -18.63 -6.79
N PRO A 152 -13.75 -19.91 -7.11
CA PRO A 152 -13.20 -20.84 -6.12
C PRO A 152 -11.86 -20.36 -5.55
N GLY A 153 -11.77 -20.33 -4.22
CA GLY A 153 -10.55 -19.92 -3.52
C GLY A 153 -10.39 -18.41 -3.34
N TYR A 154 -11.33 -17.60 -3.85
CA TYR A 154 -11.32 -16.16 -3.60
C TYR A 154 -11.54 -15.84 -2.12
N VAL A 155 -10.68 -14.98 -1.57
CA VAL A 155 -10.80 -14.47 -0.20
C VAL A 155 -11.19 -12.99 -0.30
N PRO A 156 -12.39 -12.60 0.14
CA PRO A 156 -12.83 -11.22 0.02
C PRO A 156 -12.01 -10.30 0.93
N LEU A 157 -11.70 -9.12 0.41
CA LEU A 157 -11.08 -8.04 1.18
C LEU A 157 -12.01 -7.62 2.31
N ARG A 158 -11.45 -7.44 3.50
CA ARG A 158 -12.15 -6.93 4.69
C ARG A 158 -11.64 -5.54 4.98
N VAL A 159 -12.56 -4.63 5.30
CA VAL A 159 -12.24 -3.23 5.52
C VAL A 159 -12.71 -2.80 6.90
N GLU A 160 -11.82 -2.14 7.62
CA GLU A 160 -12.11 -1.46 8.87
C GLU A 160 -11.76 0.01 8.68
N THR A 161 -12.66 0.90 9.06
CA THR A 161 -12.45 2.35 8.97
C THR A 161 -12.41 2.94 10.37
N ALA A 162 -11.38 3.73 10.65
CA ALA A 162 -11.24 4.47 11.89
C ALA A 162 -10.85 5.91 11.58
N ALA A 163 -11.38 6.85 12.38
CA ALA A 163 -10.87 8.22 12.42
C ALA A 163 -9.76 8.30 13.49
N PRO A 164 -8.70 9.10 13.29
CA PRO A 164 -7.76 9.43 14.35
C PRO A 164 -8.51 10.01 15.56
N ALA A 165 -8.08 9.61 16.76
CA ALA A 165 -8.64 10.09 18.03
C ALA A 165 -8.26 11.55 18.33
#